data_AF-A0A0R1PVS9-F1
#
_entry.id   AF-A0A0R1PVS9-F1
#
_cell.length_a   1.000
_cell.length_b   1.000
_cell.length_c   1.000
_cell.angle_alpha   90.00
_cell.angle_beta   90.00
_cell.angle_gamma   90.00
#
_symmetry.space_group_name_H-M   'P 1'
#
loop_
_entity.id
_entity.type
_entity.pdbx_description
1 polymer ?
#
loop_
_entity_poly.entity_id
_entity_poly.type
_entity_poly.pdbx_seq_one_letter_code
_entity_poly.pdbx_strand_id
1 'polypeptide(L)'
;MSTKSKAYIKNLMANVESDQQWGISAGAKAFQLKNGWRLNSDNTWIVNSIGHLGTGDKSCTIAVLTDDNTSLKSGEQLVEKLAKASGTVLDLAQ
;
A
#
# COMPACT_ATOMS: atom_id res chain seq x y z
N MET A 1 14.62 0.48 -16.72
CA MET A 1 14.89 -0.75 -15.92
C MET A 1 14.81 -1.98 -16.81
N SER A 2 15.75 -2.92 -16.66
CA SER A 2 15.68 -4.22 -17.36
C SER A 2 14.51 -5.08 -16.85
N THR A 3 14.08 -6.06 -17.64
CA THR A 3 13.07 -7.05 -17.21
C THR A 3 13.49 -7.76 -15.92
N LYS A 4 14.78 -8.10 -15.79
CA LYS A 4 15.34 -8.72 -14.58
C LYS A 4 15.23 -7.79 -13.37
N SER A 5 15.57 -6.51 -13.52
CA SER A 5 15.46 -5.53 -12.43
C SER A 5 14.01 -5.29 -12.01
N LYS A 6 13.06 -5.28 -12.95
CA LYS A 6 11.62 -5.15 -12.66
C LYS A 6 11.10 -6.39 -11.92
N ALA A 7 11.49 -7.59 -12.33
CA ALA A 7 11.11 -8.82 -11.65
C ALA A 7 11.69 -8.85 -10.22
N TYR A 8 12.95 -8.44 -10.06
CA TYR A 8 13.63 -8.37 -8.78
C TYR A 8 12.92 -7.43 -7.79
N ILE A 9 12.63 -6.18 -8.19
CA ILE A 9 11.96 -5.23 -7.29
C ILE A 9 10.54 -5.68 -6.92
N LYS A 10 9.79 -6.27 -7.87
CA LYS A 10 8.46 -6.83 -7.58
C LYS A 10 8.55 -7.98 -6.58
N ASN A 11 9.55 -8.85 -6.71
CA ASN A 11 9.77 -9.92 -5.75
C ASN A 11 10.06 -9.38 -4.34
N LEU A 12 10.89 -8.35 -4.21
CA LEU A 12 11.14 -7.71 -2.91
C LEU A 12 9.87 -7.12 -2.31
N MET A 13 9.08 -6.39 -3.11
CA MET A 13 7.84 -5.76 -2.65
C MET A 13 6.70 -6.76 -2.38
N ALA A 14 6.74 -7.96 -2.98
CA ALA A 14 5.81 -9.05 -2.69
C ALA A 14 6.14 -9.80 -1.38
N ASN A 15 7.39 -9.68 -0.90
CA ASN A 15 7.91 -10.43 0.24
C ASN A 15 8.43 -9.48 1.34
N VAL A 16 7.66 -8.43 1.63
CA VAL A 16 7.89 -7.65 2.86
C VAL A 16 7.52 -8.50 4.08
N GLU A 17 8.14 -8.19 5.22
CA GLU A 17 7.82 -8.85 6.51
C GLU A 17 6.32 -8.86 6.78
N SER A 18 5.84 -9.92 7.43
CA SER A 18 4.40 -10.16 7.61
C SER A 18 3.70 -9.04 8.38
N ASP A 19 4.37 -8.43 9.34
CA ASP A 19 3.90 -7.28 10.11
C ASP A 19 3.88 -5.96 9.30
N GLN A 20 4.50 -5.95 8.12
CA GLN A 20 4.49 -4.85 7.16
C GLN A 20 3.46 -5.03 6.04
N GLN A 21 2.65 -6.09 6.05
CA GLN A 21 1.65 -6.35 5.00
C GLN A 21 0.30 -5.62 5.23
N TRP A 22 0.34 -4.42 5.81
CA TRP A 22 -0.80 -3.51 5.94
C TRP A 22 -0.82 -2.46 4.81
N GLY A 23 -1.91 -1.67 4.75
CA GLY A 23 -2.00 -0.52 3.85
C GLY A 23 -2.72 -0.86 2.54
N ILE A 24 -2.06 -0.69 1.40
CA ILE A 24 -2.71 -0.92 0.10
C ILE A 24 -3.12 -2.38 -0.13
N SER A 25 -2.50 -3.35 0.56
CA SER A 25 -2.88 -4.78 0.54
C SER A 25 -4.34 -5.00 0.91
N ALA A 26 -4.95 -4.08 1.66
CA ALA A 26 -6.37 -4.15 1.99
C ALA A 26 -7.30 -4.03 0.77
N GLY A 27 -6.80 -3.57 -0.38
CA GLY A 27 -7.56 -3.38 -1.61
C GLY A 27 -7.59 -4.59 -2.56
N ALA A 28 -6.74 -5.62 -2.37
CA ALA A 28 -6.71 -6.80 -3.23
C ALA A 28 -5.94 -7.97 -2.59
N LYS A 29 -6.27 -9.23 -2.95
CA LYS A 29 -5.54 -10.43 -2.49
C LYS A 29 -4.09 -10.49 -2.96
N ALA A 30 -3.84 -10.10 -4.21
CA ALA A 30 -2.50 -10.07 -4.79
C ALA A 30 -1.94 -8.66 -4.69
N PHE A 31 -0.76 -8.52 -4.11
CA PHE A 31 -0.12 -7.22 -3.93
C PHE A 31 1.40 -7.29 -4.00
N GLN A 32 2.00 -6.16 -4.35
CA GLN A 32 3.41 -5.84 -4.09
C GLN A 32 3.42 -4.44 -3.52
N LEU A 33 3.89 -4.26 -2.28
CA LEU A 33 3.76 -2.98 -1.59
C LEU A 33 5.06 -2.51 -0.94
N LYS A 34 5.10 -1.22 -0.61
CA LYS A 34 6.04 -0.66 0.34
C LYS A 34 5.36 0.43 1.17
N ASN A 35 5.58 0.33 2.48
CA ASN A 35 5.06 1.27 3.47
C ASN A 35 6.13 2.26 3.96
N GLY A 36 5.67 3.38 4.49
CA GLY A 36 6.50 4.40 5.13
C GLY A 36 5.68 5.25 6.10
N TRP A 37 6.36 5.73 7.16
CA TRP A 37 5.74 6.52 8.21
C TRP A 37 6.76 7.46 8.84
N ARG A 38 6.29 8.63 9.31
CA ARG A 38 7.10 9.62 10.00
C ARG A 38 6.25 10.41 10.99
N LEU A 39 6.74 10.60 12.21
CA LEU A 39 6.17 11.53 13.19
C LEU A 39 6.62 12.96 12.85
N ASN A 40 5.66 13.89 12.77
CA ASN A 40 5.90 15.32 12.60
C ASN A 40 6.21 15.99 13.95
N SER A 41 6.73 17.22 13.91
CA SER A 41 7.08 17.99 15.12
C SER A 41 5.87 18.39 15.98
N ASP A 42 4.68 18.38 15.41
CA ASP A 42 3.40 18.68 16.07
C ASP A 42 2.71 17.43 16.65
N ASN A 43 3.42 16.31 16.71
CA ASN A 43 2.94 14.99 17.16
C ASN A 43 1.88 14.33 16.25
N THR A 44 1.72 14.78 15.00
CA THR A 44 0.94 14.07 13.98
C THR A 44 1.80 13.09 13.17
N TRP A 45 1.16 12.21 12.39
CA TRP A 45 1.84 11.20 11.57
C TRP A 45 1.55 11.36 10.09
N ILE A 46 2.62 11.35 9.29
CA ILE A 46 2.57 11.03 7.87
C ILE A 46 2.63 9.52 7.72
N VAL A 47 1.68 8.93 7.00
CA VAL A 47 1.63 7.49 6.71
C VAL A 47 1.34 7.27 5.24
N ASN A 48 2.14 6.44 4.58
CA ASN A 48 1.95 6.07 3.19
C ASN A 48 2.07 4.57 2.94
N SER A 49 1.43 4.14 1.85
CA SER A 49 1.55 2.80 1.31
C SER A 49 1.39 2.87 -0.21
N ILE A 50 2.34 2.30 -0.95
CA ILE A 50 2.40 2.38 -2.40
C ILE A 50 2.67 1.01 -3.00
N GLY A 51 2.26 0.80 -4.25
CA GLY A 51 2.59 -0.43 -4.96
C GLY A 51 1.61 -0.84 -6.05
N HIS A 52 1.56 -2.14 -6.32
CA HIS A 52 0.73 -2.76 -7.34
C HIS A 52 -0.25 -3.74 -6.68
N LEU A 53 -1.50 -3.70 -7.12
CA LEU A 53 -2.60 -4.54 -6.63
C LEU A 53 -3.23 -5.32 -7.78
N GLY A 54 -3.69 -6.53 -7.49
CA GLY A 54 -4.41 -7.38 -8.42
C GLY A 54 -3.52 -8.09 -9.44
N THR A 55 -4.15 -8.75 -10.41
CA THR A 55 -3.48 -9.54 -11.45
C THR A 55 -4.17 -9.37 -12.80
N GLY A 56 -3.41 -9.57 -13.89
CA GLY A 56 -3.93 -9.43 -15.26
C GLY A 56 -4.58 -8.06 -15.51
N ASP A 57 -5.72 -8.09 -16.18
CA ASP A 57 -6.49 -6.88 -16.54
C ASP A 57 -7.21 -6.25 -15.33
N LYS A 58 -7.33 -6.99 -14.22
CA LYS A 58 -7.86 -6.50 -12.94
C LYS A 58 -6.72 -6.13 -12.01
N SER A 59 -5.89 -5.19 -12.44
CA SER A 59 -4.75 -4.72 -11.67
C SER A 59 -4.51 -3.23 -11.78
N CYS A 60 -3.93 -2.63 -10.74
CA CYS A 60 -3.62 -1.20 -10.74
C CYS A 60 -2.33 -0.91 -9.97
N THR A 61 -1.72 0.23 -10.26
CA THR A 61 -0.70 0.84 -9.40
C THR A 61 -1.37 1.95 -8.59
N ILE A 62 -1.18 1.94 -7.28
CA ILE A 62 -1.79 2.87 -6.35
C ILE A 62 -0.74 3.43 -5.39
N ALA A 63 -0.90 4.69 -5.02
CA ALA A 63 -0.15 5.34 -3.96
C ALA A 63 -1.13 6.09 -3.07
N VAL A 64 -1.11 5.79 -1.77
CA VAL A 64 -1.89 6.49 -0.76
C VAL A 64 -0.91 7.18 0.19
N LEU A 65 -1.11 8.48 0.38
CA LEU A 65 -0.38 9.31 1.33
C LEU A 65 -1.39 10.04 2.20
N THR A 66 -1.21 9.97 3.50
CA THR A 66 -2.03 10.66 4.50
C THR A 66 -1.12 11.46 5.42
N ASP A 67 -1.62 12.59 5.91
CA ASP A 67 -0.95 13.47 6.86
C ASP A 67 -1.94 13.83 7.98
N ASP A 68 -1.48 14.52 9.02
CA ASP A 68 -2.27 14.96 10.17
C ASP A 68 -2.97 13.81 10.93
N ASN A 69 -2.43 12.59 10.85
CA ASN A 69 -2.98 11.46 11.59
C ASN A 69 -2.59 11.56 13.08
N THR A 70 -3.55 11.36 13.99
CA THR A 70 -3.34 11.47 15.44
C THR A 70 -2.45 10.35 16.03
N SER A 71 -2.24 9.27 15.27
CA SER A 71 -1.35 8.17 15.60
C SER A 71 -0.93 7.41 14.33
N LEU A 72 0.18 6.68 14.37
CA LEU A 72 0.55 5.74 13.30
C LEU A 72 -0.61 4.78 12.99
N LYS A 73 -1.27 4.24 14.03
CA LYS A 73 -2.36 3.28 13.83
C LYS A 73 -3.57 3.87 13.11
N SER A 74 -3.92 5.11 13.43
CA SER A 74 -5.01 5.81 12.72
C SER A 74 -4.67 6.06 11.25
N GLY A 75 -3.40 6.35 10.94
CA GLY A 75 -2.94 6.50 9.55
C GLY A 75 -2.95 5.19 8.78
N GLU A 76 -2.48 4.09 9.37
CA GLU A 76 -2.61 2.75 8.77
C GLU A 76 -4.07 2.44 8.41
N GLN A 77 -5.00 2.66 9.36
CA GLN A 77 -6.42 2.42 9.15
C GLN A 77 -7.03 3.31 8.05
N LEU A 78 -6.61 4.57 7.95
CA LEU A 78 -7.08 5.48 6.91
C LEU A 78 -6.59 5.03 5.53
N VAL A 79 -5.31 4.66 5.43
CA VAL A 79 -4.73 4.10 4.20
C VAL A 79 -5.50 2.85 3.77
N GLU A 80 -5.77 1.91 4.68
CA GLU A 80 -6.51 0.68 4.37
C GLU A 80 -7.95 0.96 3.92
N LYS A 81 -8.64 1.93 4.52
CA LYS A 81 -9.99 2.34 4.10
C LYS A 81 -10.00 2.86 2.67
N LEU A 82 -9.04 3.72 2.32
CA LEU A 82 -8.90 4.26 0.96
C LEU A 82 -8.53 3.15 -0.04
N ALA A 83 -7.65 2.23 0.35
CA ALA A 83 -7.28 1.09 -0.47
C ALA A 83 -8.47 0.13 -0.73
N LYS A 84 -9.27 -0.19 0.30
CA LYS A 84 -10.49 -1.00 0.16
C LYS A 84 -11.48 -0.36 -0.82
N ALA A 85 -11.77 0.93 -0.64
CA ALA A 85 -12.67 1.66 -1.54
C ALA A 85 -12.17 1.63 -2.99
N SER A 86 -10.86 1.85 -3.18
CA SER A 86 -10.24 1.81 -4.50
C SER A 86 -10.32 0.42 -5.13
N GLY A 87 -10.02 -0.63 -4.37
CA GLY A 87 -10.14 -2.03 -4.80
C GLY A 87 -11.54 -2.40 -5.23
N THR A 88 -12.57 -1.96 -4.48
CA THR A 88 -13.98 -2.18 -4.86
C THR A 88 -14.35 -1.46 -6.15
N VAL A 89 -13.98 -0.17 -6.30
CA VAL A 89 -14.33 0.61 -7.50
C VAL A 89 -13.63 0.08 -8.75
N LEU A 90 -12.41 -0.40 -8.61
CA LEU A 90 -11.61 -0.96 -9.71
C LEU A 90 -11.85 -2.44 -9.95
N ASP A 91 -12.75 -3.08 -9.20
CA ASP A 91 -13.04 -4.52 -9.27
C ASP A 91 -11.77 -5.38 -9.21
N LEU A 92 -10.85 -5.02 -8.30
CA LEU A 92 -9.65 -5.80 -8.04
C LEU A 92 -10.08 -7.01 -7.22
N ALA A 93 -9.91 -8.22 -7.80
CA ALA A 93 -10.39 -9.46 -7.22
C ALA A 93 -10.09 -9.56 -5.71
N GLN A 94 -11.17 -9.51 -4.91
CA GLN A 94 -11.16 -9.70 -3.46
C GLN A 94 -10.95 -11.16 -3.08
#